data_AF-A0AAQ5X5E4-F1
#
_entry.id   AF-A0AAQ5X5E4-F1
#
_cell.length_a   1.000
_cell.length_b   1.000
_cell.length_c   1.000
_cell.angle_alpha   90.00
_cell.angle_beta   90.00
_cell.angle_gamma   90.00
#
_symmetry.space_group_name_H-M   'P 1'
#
loop_
_entity.id
_entity.type
_entity.pdbx_description
1 polymer ?
#
loop_
_entity_poly.entity_id
_entity_poly.type
_entity_poly.pdbx_seq_one_letter_code
_entity_poly.pdbx_strand_id
1 'polypeptide(L)'
;QRTRRLTLSAQHQKRGCSIAGEHSEAFSNQIFSSGVYCRCNSLCFAFFSFCQTLIHLLKGNIGTGLLGLPLAVKNAGLVLGPVSLLCMGIVAVHCMRLLVKCSHHLSAKVNRPSLSYGEAMQYGMENVSWLRRHSHWGKRTVDLFLIITQLGFCCVYFVFLSDNVKQVVEAANATTFSCQINNTNQTQILVPSFDSRLYMLCFLPAVILLVFTPNLKYLAPLSLVANLVMTASLILIYFYSLTNIPHPINLPKVGRAKDYPLFFGTAIFAFEGIGVVLPLENKMQRPQKFTLVLYVGMGIVTFLYISLGTIGYMCFGEHIGGSITLNLPNCWTYQAVKLLYCFGIFITFALQFYVPAEILIPPVVARVSERWEIAVDLLLRTVLVIFTCALAILIPELDLVISLVGSVSSSFLALIFPPILQIVTFHTEGLSPLVTAKNAVISLIGLIGFLAGTYIAIEQIIARNSLKHEETFSSYMVQ
;
A
#
# COMPACT_ATOMS: atom_id res chain seq x y z
N GLN A 1 -35.20 33.78 -26.10
CA GLN A 1 -34.31 32.60 -26.25
C GLN A 1 -32.99 32.67 -25.45
N ARG A 2 -32.46 33.84 -25.09
CA ARG A 2 -31.23 33.97 -24.26
C ARG A 2 -31.43 33.61 -22.77
N THR A 3 -32.62 33.85 -22.22
CA THR A 3 -32.95 33.58 -20.81
C THR A 3 -33.19 32.09 -20.50
N ARG A 4 -33.54 31.27 -21.51
CA ARG A 4 -33.68 29.81 -21.38
C ARG A 4 -32.35 29.04 -21.43
N ARG A 5 -31.26 29.64 -21.96
CA ARG A 5 -29.92 29.01 -21.95
C ARG A 5 -29.22 29.15 -20.59
N LEU A 6 -29.46 30.24 -19.87
CA LEU A 6 -28.87 30.47 -18.53
C LEU A 6 -29.52 29.59 -17.45
N THR A 7 -30.78 29.18 -17.62
CA THR A 7 -31.48 28.26 -16.70
C THR A 7 -31.05 26.81 -16.89
N LEU A 8 -30.69 26.40 -18.12
CA LEU A 8 -30.15 25.06 -18.40
C LEU A 8 -28.69 24.88 -17.94
N SER A 9 -27.85 25.92 -18.01
CA SER A 9 -26.50 25.86 -17.43
C SER A 9 -26.53 25.82 -15.89
N ALA A 10 -27.48 26.53 -15.26
CA ALA A 10 -27.67 26.49 -13.81
C ALA A 10 -28.24 25.13 -13.32
N GLN A 11 -29.07 24.44 -14.11
CA GLN A 11 -29.56 23.10 -13.77
C GLN A 11 -28.51 22.00 -13.97
N HIS A 12 -27.63 22.11 -14.96
CA HIS A 12 -26.50 21.16 -15.10
C HIS A 12 -25.44 21.34 -14.00
N GLN A 13 -25.25 22.56 -13.51
CA GLN A 13 -24.34 22.81 -12.38
C GLN A 13 -24.95 22.38 -11.03
N LYS A 14 -26.28 22.43 -10.86
CA LYS A 14 -26.96 21.85 -9.69
C LYS A 14 -27.00 20.32 -9.69
N ARG A 15 -27.14 19.65 -10.85
CA ARG A 15 -27.04 18.17 -10.92
C ARG A 15 -25.61 17.65 -10.71
N GLY A 16 -24.58 18.45 -11.01
CA GLY A 16 -23.19 18.14 -10.66
C GLY A 16 -22.86 18.28 -9.16
N CYS A 17 -23.60 19.13 -8.43
CA CYS A 17 -23.43 19.29 -6.98
C CYS A 17 -24.22 18.27 -6.14
N SER A 18 -25.36 17.75 -6.62
CA SER A 18 -26.16 16.76 -5.85
C SER A 18 -25.58 15.34 -5.80
N ILE A 19 -24.52 15.03 -6.56
CA ILE A 19 -23.89 13.69 -6.52
C ILE A 19 -22.49 13.75 -5.83
N ALA A 20 -21.98 14.95 -5.55
CA ALA A 20 -20.64 15.18 -5.02
C ALA A 20 -20.60 15.54 -3.52
N GLY A 21 -21.72 15.46 -2.81
CA GLY A 21 -21.84 15.93 -1.43
C GLY A 21 -22.78 15.07 -0.57
N GLU A 22 -22.39 13.83 -0.26
CA GLU A 22 -23.11 13.02 0.73
C GLU A 22 -22.19 12.30 1.72
N HIS A 23 -20.89 12.60 1.71
CA HIS A 23 -19.93 12.06 2.68
C HIS A 23 -19.53 13.05 3.79
N SER A 24 -20.12 14.26 3.79
CA SER A 24 -19.79 15.31 4.76
C SER A 24 -21.01 16.00 5.38
N GLU A 25 -22.24 15.54 5.12
CA GLU A 25 -23.46 16.18 5.65
C GLU A 25 -23.89 15.66 7.03
N ALA A 26 -23.29 14.57 7.53
CA ALA A 26 -23.63 14.03 8.85
C ALA A 26 -22.96 14.77 10.03
N PHE A 27 -22.08 15.76 9.79
CA PHE A 27 -21.29 16.42 10.84
C PHE A 27 -21.42 17.95 10.90
N SER A 28 -22.23 18.59 10.05
CA SER A 28 -22.28 20.06 9.96
C SER A 28 -23.68 20.70 9.98
N ASN A 29 -24.73 19.95 10.35
CA ASN A 29 -26.06 20.54 10.55
C ASN A 29 -26.33 20.91 12.00
N GLN A 30 -25.49 21.80 12.53
CA GLN A 30 -25.85 22.71 13.61
C GLN A 30 -24.83 23.85 13.56
N ILE A 31 -25.33 25.08 13.38
CA ILE A 31 -24.66 26.38 13.62
C ILE A 31 -24.44 27.28 12.38
N PHE A 32 -25.46 28.14 12.19
CA PHE A 32 -25.38 29.60 12.01
C PHE A 32 -25.01 30.28 10.68
N SER A 33 -25.78 31.35 10.46
CA SER A 33 -25.82 32.33 9.37
C SER A 33 -24.82 33.49 9.56
N SER A 34 -24.43 34.12 8.45
CA SER A 34 -23.81 35.46 8.25
C SER A 34 -22.35 35.53 7.73
N GLY A 35 -22.14 36.37 6.70
CA GLY A 35 -21.08 36.28 5.68
C GLY A 35 -19.63 36.61 6.08
N VAL A 36 -19.36 37.01 7.33
CA VAL A 36 -17.98 37.19 7.82
C VAL A 36 -17.40 35.88 8.37
N TYR A 37 -18.26 34.98 8.86
CA TYR A 37 -17.89 33.61 9.27
C TYR A 37 -17.47 32.73 8.09
N CYS A 38 -17.90 33.04 6.87
CA CYS A 38 -17.65 32.20 5.69
C CYS A 38 -16.14 32.11 5.34
N ARG A 39 -15.33 33.12 5.66
CA ARG A 39 -13.88 33.13 5.40
C ARG A 39 -13.10 32.34 6.46
N CYS A 40 -13.51 32.43 7.73
CA CYS A 40 -12.97 31.63 8.83
C CYS A 40 -13.38 30.15 8.71
N ASN A 41 -14.65 29.88 8.32
CA ASN A 41 -15.12 28.55 7.97
C ASN A 41 -14.41 28.00 6.74
N SER A 42 -14.17 28.78 5.67
CA SER A 42 -13.44 28.29 4.50
C SER A 42 -11.97 27.97 4.81
N LEU A 43 -11.34 28.68 5.76
CA LEU A 43 -9.98 28.38 6.20
C LEU A 43 -9.95 27.14 7.11
N CYS A 44 -10.86 27.07 8.08
CA CYS A 44 -11.02 25.93 9.00
C CYS A 44 -11.39 24.64 8.23
N PHE A 45 -12.33 24.73 7.29
CA PHE A 45 -12.76 23.63 6.45
C PHE A 45 -11.68 23.19 5.45
N ALA A 46 -10.88 24.14 4.92
CA ALA A 46 -9.72 23.80 4.11
C ALA A 46 -8.60 23.15 4.92
N PHE A 47 -8.40 23.55 6.18
CA PHE A 47 -7.48 22.88 7.10
C PHE A 47 -7.97 21.46 7.44
N PHE A 48 -9.27 21.29 7.66
CA PHE A 48 -9.88 19.98 7.88
C PHE A 48 -9.70 19.06 6.65
N SER A 49 -9.95 19.56 5.43
CA SER A 49 -9.70 18.82 4.19
C SER A 49 -8.21 18.48 4.00
N PHE A 50 -7.30 19.37 4.39
CA PHE A 50 -5.85 19.12 4.39
C PHE A 50 -5.49 17.96 5.34
N CYS A 51 -5.92 18.03 6.60
CA CYS A 51 -5.65 17.00 7.59
C CYS A 51 -6.27 15.65 7.21
N GLN A 52 -7.49 15.66 6.67
CA GLN A 52 -8.16 14.45 6.20
C GLN A 52 -7.38 13.80 5.04
N THR A 53 -6.95 14.59 4.05
CA THR A 53 -6.16 14.09 2.91
C THR A 53 -4.81 13.56 3.38
N LEU A 54 -4.16 14.25 4.32
CA LEU A 54 -2.93 13.82 4.95
C LEU A 54 -3.11 12.46 5.65
N ILE A 55 -4.16 12.29 6.45
CA ILE A 55 -4.47 11.03 7.14
C ILE A 55 -4.71 9.91 6.12
N HIS A 56 -5.44 10.18 5.04
CA HIS A 56 -5.67 9.17 4.00
C HIS A 56 -4.38 8.80 3.25
N LEU A 57 -3.51 9.76 2.98
CA LEU A 57 -2.21 9.51 2.36
C LEU A 57 -1.29 8.69 3.29
N LEU A 58 -1.21 9.07 4.56
CA LEU A 58 -0.48 8.32 5.58
C LEU A 58 -1.00 6.89 5.68
N LYS A 59 -2.32 6.72 5.79
CA LYS A 59 -2.96 5.41 5.83
C LYS A 59 -2.67 4.57 4.58
N GLY A 60 -2.65 5.19 3.40
CA GLY A 60 -2.35 4.49 2.15
C GLY A 60 -0.93 3.93 2.09
N ASN A 61 0.00 4.47 2.88
CA ASN A 61 1.40 4.02 2.95
C ASN A 61 1.70 3.22 4.25
N ILE A 62 0.99 3.47 5.35
CA ILE A 62 1.19 2.78 6.64
C ILE A 62 0.38 1.48 6.63
N GLY A 63 1.01 0.43 6.10
CA GLY A 63 0.45 -0.93 6.03
C GLY A 63 1.44 -2.01 6.47
N THR A 64 1.35 -3.19 5.86
CA THR A 64 2.29 -4.31 6.11
C THR A 64 3.70 -4.03 5.60
N GLY A 65 3.86 -3.16 4.60
CA GLY A 65 5.17 -2.76 4.07
C GLY A 65 6.07 -2.15 5.15
N LEU A 66 5.52 -1.27 5.99
CA LEU A 66 6.22 -0.68 7.14
C LEU A 66 6.77 -1.76 8.09
N LEU A 67 5.98 -2.80 8.38
CA LEU A 67 6.35 -3.85 9.33
C LEU A 67 7.46 -4.77 8.83
N GLY A 68 7.66 -4.87 7.51
CA GLY A 68 8.75 -5.63 6.89
C GLY A 68 10.05 -4.85 6.72
N LEU A 69 10.05 -3.53 6.95
CA LEU A 69 11.25 -2.68 6.78
C LEU A 69 12.43 -3.05 7.69
N PRO A 70 12.24 -3.52 8.94
CA PRO A 70 13.37 -3.98 9.75
C PRO A 70 14.17 -5.11 9.11
N LEU A 71 13.49 -6.10 8.51
CA LEU A 71 14.13 -7.15 7.74
C LEU A 71 14.78 -6.61 6.46
N ALA A 72 14.15 -5.64 5.81
CA ALA A 72 14.75 -4.96 4.67
C ALA A 72 16.08 -4.28 5.08
N VAL A 73 16.09 -3.56 6.20
CA VAL A 73 17.31 -2.91 6.73
C VAL A 73 18.37 -3.95 7.12
N LYS A 74 17.97 -5.13 7.64
CA LYS A 74 18.90 -6.26 7.82
C LYS A 74 19.57 -6.66 6.51
N ASN A 75 18.79 -6.80 5.43
CA ASN A 75 19.32 -7.20 4.11
C ASN A 75 20.29 -6.16 3.52
N ALA A 76 20.06 -4.87 3.76
CA ALA A 76 20.94 -3.79 3.27
C ALA A 76 22.09 -3.42 4.23
N GLY A 77 21.94 -3.64 5.54
CA GLY A 77 22.87 -3.23 6.59
C GLY A 77 22.44 -1.96 7.34
N LEU A 78 23.00 -1.78 8.54
CA LEU A 78 22.57 -0.75 9.50
C LEU A 78 22.78 0.69 9.01
N VAL A 79 23.74 0.95 8.14
CA VAL A 79 24.02 2.29 7.57
C VAL A 79 23.46 2.41 6.16
N LEU A 80 23.72 1.42 5.30
CA LEU A 80 23.26 1.46 3.92
C LEU A 80 21.73 1.42 3.82
N GLY A 81 21.04 0.64 4.66
CA GLY A 81 19.58 0.56 4.67
C GLY A 81 18.89 1.91 4.88
N PRO A 82 19.15 2.63 5.99
CA PRO A 82 18.55 3.95 6.24
C PRO A 82 18.86 4.99 5.17
N VAL A 83 20.11 5.03 4.67
CA VAL A 83 20.52 5.94 3.59
C VAL A 83 19.73 5.63 2.31
N SER A 84 19.63 4.35 1.94
CA SER A 84 18.89 3.94 0.76
C SER A 84 17.38 4.15 0.90
N LEU A 85 16.79 3.97 2.10
CA LEU A 85 15.39 4.32 2.37
C LEU A 85 15.13 5.82 2.19
N LEU A 86 16.04 6.68 2.66
CA LEU A 86 15.95 8.11 2.44
C LEU A 86 16.02 8.47 0.95
N CYS A 87 16.98 7.89 0.22
CA CYS A 87 17.11 8.10 -1.22
C CYS A 87 15.86 7.64 -1.99
N MET A 88 15.35 6.44 -1.69
CA MET A 88 14.14 5.91 -2.32
C MET A 88 12.91 6.75 -1.97
N GLY A 89 12.77 7.21 -0.73
CA GLY A 89 11.71 8.13 -0.33
C GLY A 89 11.73 9.44 -1.12
N ILE A 90 12.91 10.06 -1.31
CA ILE A 90 13.06 11.28 -2.12
C ILE A 90 12.65 11.01 -3.58
N VAL A 91 13.09 9.89 -4.16
CA VAL A 91 12.75 9.52 -5.55
C VAL A 91 11.26 9.22 -5.69
N ALA A 92 10.66 8.49 -4.76
CA ALA A 92 9.23 8.18 -4.76
C ALA A 92 8.38 9.46 -4.70
N VAL A 93 8.70 10.38 -3.78
CA VAL A 93 8.04 11.69 -3.67
C VAL A 93 8.20 12.50 -4.95
N HIS A 94 9.39 12.48 -5.54
CA HIS A 94 9.64 13.13 -6.82
C HIS A 94 8.73 12.59 -7.92
N CYS A 95 8.64 11.26 -8.06
CA CYS A 95 7.78 10.59 -9.02
C CYS A 95 6.29 10.86 -8.81
N MET A 96 5.80 10.84 -7.56
CA MET A 96 4.42 11.20 -7.24
C MET A 96 4.11 12.64 -7.65
N ARG A 97 5.04 13.58 -7.41
CA ARG A 97 4.89 14.97 -7.87
C ARG A 97 4.91 15.09 -9.38
N LEU A 98 5.75 14.31 -10.08
CA LEU A 98 5.76 14.27 -11.55
C LEU A 98 4.41 13.83 -12.09
N LEU A 99 3.83 12.77 -11.52
CA LEU A 99 2.51 12.28 -11.91
C LEU A 99 1.43 13.35 -11.75
N VAL A 100 1.34 13.99 -10.58
CA VAL A 100 0.41 15.09 -10.31
C VAL A 100 0.57 16.23 -11.32
N LYS A 101 1.81 16.66 -11.57
CA LYS A 101 2.09 17.76 -12.51
C LYS A 101 1.66 17.40 -13.94
N CYS A 102 1.93 16.19 -14.40
CA CYS A 102 1.53 15.73 -15.73
C CYS A 102 0.01 15.60 -15.84
N SER A 103 -0.64 15.06 -14.81
CA SER A 103 -2.10 14.95 -14.73
C SER A 103 -2.77 16.31 -14.83
N HIS A 104 -2.33 17.32 -14.08
CA HIS A 104 -2.85 18.68 -14.17
C HIS A 104 -2.68 19.31 -15.56
N HIS A 105 -1.50 19.14 -16.16
CA HIS A 105 -1.23 19.68 -17.49
C HIS A 105 -2.14 19.04 -18.55
N LEU A 106 -2.28 17.72 -18.53
CA LEU A 106 -3.14 16.99 -19.48
C LEU A 106 -4.63 17.22 -19.23
N SER A 107 -5.04 17.31 -17.96
CA SER A 107 -6.42 17.63 -17.56
C SER A 107 -6.85 19.00 -18.12
N ALA A 108 -5.97 20.00 -18.05
CA ALA A 108 -6.21 21.32 -18.65
C ALA A 108 -6.30 21.25 -20.18
N LYS A 109 -5.42 20.46 -20.83
CA LYS A 109 -5.40 20.30 -22.29
C LYS A 109 -6.65 19.60 -22.83
N VAL A 110 -7.17 18.60 -22.12
CA VAL A 110 -8.32 17.76 -22.53
C VAL A 110 -9.65 18.33 -22.02
N ASN A 111 -9.65 19.43 -21.25
CA ASN A 111 -10.85 20.02 -20.61
C ASN A 111 -11.63 19.00 -19.75
N ARG A 112 -10.92 18.16 -18.99
CA ARG A 112 -11.50 17.21 -18.03
C ARG A 112 -11.16 17.66 -16.62
N PRO A 113 -12.07 17.57 -15.64
CA PRO A 113 -11.82 18.05 -14.27
C PRO A 113 -10.74 17.26 -13.53
N SER A 114 -10.58 15.99 -13.88
CA SER A 114 -9.58 15.09 -13.31
C SER A 114 -9.27 13.93 -14.26
N LEU A 115 -8.12 13.29 -14.06
CA LEU A 115 -7.68 12.12 -14.81
C LEU A 115 -7.27 11.00 -13.84
N SER A 116 -7.54 9.75 -14.22
CA SER A 116 -6.91 8.60 -13.57
C SER A 116 -5.45 8.45 -14.02
N TYR A 117 -4.66 7.60 -13.34
CA TYR A 117 -3.28 7.36 -13.73
C TYR A 117 -3.19 6.74 -15.15
N GLY A 118 -4.01 5.73 -15.44
CA GLY A 118 -4.07 5.13 -16.78
C GLY A 118 -4.50 6.14 -17.85
N GLU A 119 -5.44 7.03 -17.56
CA GLU A 119 -5.87 8.08 -18.48
C GLU A 119 -4.77 9.13 -18.72
N ALA A 120 -4.05 9.54 -17.67
CA ALA A 120 -2.92 10.45 -17.81
C ALA A 120 -1.85 9.84 -18.74
N MET A 121 -1.56 8.54 -18.63
CA MET A 121 -0.65 7.87 -19.55
C MET A 121 -1.18 7.85 -20.99
N GLN A 122 -2.45 7.52 -21.20
CA GLN A 122 -3.04 7.53 -22.54
C GLN A 122 -2.94 8.92 -23.20
N TYR A 123 -3.40 9.98 -22.52
CA TYR A 123 -3.36 11.33 -23.08
C TYR A 123 -1.93 11.85 -23.24
N GLY A 124 -1.01 11.46 -22.35
CA GLY A 124 0.41 11.76 -22.50
C GLY A 124 1.00 11.13 -23.78
N MET A 125 0.66 9.87 -24.07
CA MET A 125 1.12 9.17 -25.27
C MET A 125 0.54 9.74 -26.56
N GLU A 126 -0.65 10.35 -26.53
CA GLU A 126 -1.27 10.99 -27.70
C GLU A 126 -0.49 12.21 -28.20
N ASN A 127 0.34 12.83 -27.37
CA ASN A 127 1.21 13.95 -27.75
C ASN A 127 2.36 13.54 -28.68
N VAL A 128 2.71 12.25 -28.73
CA VAL A 128 3.80 11.74 -29.57
C VAL A 128 3.21 11.06 -30.81
N SER A 129 3.59 11.53 -32.00
CA SER A 129 2.99 11.13 -33.28
C SER A 129 2.98 9.61 -33.52
N TRP A 130 4.06 8.91 -33.18
CA TRP A 130 4.17 7.46 -33.33
C TRP A 130 3.41 6.67 -32.24
N LEU A 131 3.32 7.19 -31.01
CA LEU A 131 2.60 6.54 -29.90
C LEU A 131 1.10 6.78 -29.95
N ARG A 132 0.65 7.83 -30.65
CA ARG A 132 -0.76 8.23 -30.71
C ARG A 132 -1.70 7.09 -31.13
N ARG A 133 -1.29 6.24 -32.06
CA ARG A 133 -2.09 5.07 -32.51
C ARG A 133 -2.20 3.98 -31.43
N HIS A 134 -1.26 3.94 -30.50
CA HIS A 134 -1.16 2.94 -29.44
C HIS A 134 -1.44 3.50 -28.04
N SER A 135 -1.98 4.72 -27.91
CA SER A 135 -2.18 5.39 -26.62
C SER A 135 -3.04 4.57 -25.63
N HIS A 136 -4.04 3.85 -26.14
CA HIS A 136 -4.87 2.96 -25.34
C HIS A 136 -4.09 1.82 -24.67
N TRP A 137 -2.97 1.37 -25.26
CA TRP A 137 -2.10 0.37 -24.62
C TRP A 137 -1.41 0.95 -23.38
N GLY A 138 -1.10 2.25 -23.36
CA GLY A 138 -0.57 2.93 -22.19
C GLY A 138 -1.51 2.85 -21.00
N LYS A 139 -2.79 3.21 -21.19
CA LYS A 139 -3.82 3.07 -20.15
C LYS A 139 -3.94 1.63 -19.66
N ARG A 140 -4.09 0.66 -20.58
CA ARG A 140 -4.22 -0.76 -20.22
C ARG A 140 -3.01 -1.28 -19.44
N THR A 141 -1.81 -0.83 -19.79
CA THR A 141 -0.58 -1.24 -19.10
C THR A 141 -0.55 -0.69 -17.68
N VAL A 142 -0.79 0.61 -17.48
CA VAL A 142 -0.83 1.21 -16.13
C VAL A 142 -1.93 0.57 -15.28
N ASP A 143 -3.13 0.39 -15.84
CA ASP A 143 -4.26 -0.22 -15.13
C ASP A 143 -3.95 -1.68 -14.75
N LEU A 144 -3.29 -2.45 -15.63
CA LEU A 144 -2.85 -3.83 -15.33
C LEU A 144 -1.85 -3.86 -14.17
N PHE A 145 -0.83 -3.00 -14.18
CA PHE A 145 0.15 -2.94 -13.11
C PHE A 145 -0.45 -2.45 -11.79
N LEU A 146 -1.42 -1.52 -11.84
CA LEU A 146 -2.23 -1.15 -10.67
C LEU A 146 -2.96 -2.38 -10.13
N ILE A 147 -3.69 -3.13 -10.96
CA ILE A 147 -4.40 -4.34 -10.53
C ILE A 147 -3.44 -5.35 -9.90
N ILE A 148 -2.32 -5.66 -10.55
CA ILE A 148 -1.30 -6.60 -10.05
C ILE A 148 -0.79 -6.16 -8.67
N THR A 149 -0.48 -4.88 -8.50
CA THR A 149 0.04 -4.34 -7.23
C THR A 149 -1.01 -4.47 -6.12
N GLN A 150 -2.26 -4.11 -6.40
CA GLN A 150 -3.32 -4.17 -5.38
C GLN A 150 -3.70 -5.58 -4.98
N LEU A 151 -3.79 -6.50 -5.94
CA LEU A 151 -4.00 -7.92 -5.65
C LEU A 151 -2.78 -8.51 -4.91
N GLY A 152 -1.57 -8.04 -5.22
CA GLY A 152 -0.35 -8.37 -4.48
C GLY A 152 -0.41 -7.93 -3.02
N PHE A 153 -0.90 -6.72 -2.73
CA PHE A 153 -1.10 -6.26 -1.35
C PHE A 153 -2.13 -7.10 -0.61
N CYS A 154 -3.23 -7.45 -1.26
CA CYS A 154 -4.22 -8.39 -0.73
C CYS A 154 -3.61 -9.77 -0.41
N CYS A 155 -2.72 -10.28 -1.26
CA CYS A 155 -1.97 -11.51 -1.01
C CYS A 155 -1.10 -11.40 0.26
N VAL A 156 -0.33 -10.32 0.40
CA VAL A 156 0.48 -10.05 1.61
C VAL A 156 -0.39 -9.99 2.87
N TYR A 157 -1.60 -9.42 2.79
CA TYR A 157 -2.51 -9.37 3.93
C TYR A 157 -3.00 -10.74 4.38
N PHE A 158 -3.27 -11.68 3.46
CA PHE A 158 -3.58 -13.06 3.84
C PHE A 158 -2.43 -13.71 4.62
N VAL A 159 -1.20 -13.62 4.09
CA VAL A 159 -0.02 -14.19 4.76
C VAL A 159 0.23 -13.53 6.12
N PHE A 160 0.09 -12.20 6.20
CA PHE A 160 0.26 -11.47 7.46
C PHE A 160 -0.77 -11.89 8.51
N LEU A 161 -2.05 -11.99 8.12
CA LEU A 161 -3.13 -12.41 9.01
C LEU A 161 -2.89 -13.84 9.50
N SER A 162 -2.55 -14.77 8.61
CA SER A 162 -2.30 -16.15 8.98
C SER A 162 -1.13 -16.29 9.94
N ASP A 163 0.00 -15.65 9.67
CA ASP A 163 1.22 -15.85 10.47
C ASP A 163 1.09 -15.26 11.87
N ASN A 164 0.51 -14.07 12.00
CA ASN A 164 0.33 -13.43 13.29
C ASN A 164 -0.72 -14.17 14.14
N VAL A 165 -1.82 -14.63 13.53
CA VAL A 165 -2.86 -15.36 14.26
C VAL A 165 -2.39 -16.77 14.63
N LYS A 166 -1.65 -17.45 13.74
CA LYS A 166 -1.00 -18.72 14.03
C LYS A 166 -0.09 -18.59 15.26
N GLN A 167 0.80 -17.59 15.29
CA GLN A 167 1.67 -17.37 16.45
C GLN A 167 0.90 -17.11 17.75
N VAL A 168 -0.21 -16.36 17.69
CA VAL A 168 -1.05 -16.12 18.87
C VAL A 168 -1.65 -17.44 19.38
N VAL A 169 -2.11 -18.31 18.47
CA VAL A 169 -2.70 -19.61 18.83
C VAL A 169 -1.64 -20.58 19.39
N GLU A 170 -0.46 -20.66 18.77
CA GLU A 170 0.65 -21.49 19.24
C GLU A 170 1.16 -21.06 20.61
N ALA A 171 1.17 -19.75 20.86
CA ALA A 171 1.61 -19.18 22.11
C ALA A 171 0.54 -19.18 23.20
N ALA A 172 -0.73 -19.48 22.90
CA ALA A 172 -1.86 -19.29 23.82
C ALA A 172 -1.63 -19.94 25.19
N ASN A 173 -1.18 -21.20 25.21
CA ASN A 173 -0.91 -21.95 26.44
C ASN A 173 0.38 -21.52 27.16
N ALA A 174 1.28 -20.83 26.46
CA ALA A 174 2.55 -20.32 26.98
C ALA A 174 2.49 -18.81 27.30
N THR A 175 1.33 -18.16 27.16
CA THR A 175 1.19 -16.72 27.40
C THR A 175 1.28 -16.39 28.89
N THR A 176 2.19 -15.49 29.23
CA THR A 176 2.38 -14.99 30.60
C THR A 176 1.83 -13.58 30.77
N PHE A 177 1.43 -13.22 32.00
CA PHE A 177 1.05 -11.85 32.35
C PHE A 177 2.27 -10.93 32.48
N SER A 178 3.45 -11.46 32.80
CA SER A 178 4.70 -10.71 32.84
C SER A 178 5.40 -10.73 31.47
N CYS A 179 5.76 -9.55 30.97
CA CYS A 179 6.58 -9.38 29.76
C CYS A 179 8.09 -9.34 30.07
N GLN A 180 8.52 -9.80 31.25
CA GLN A 180 9.94 -9.91 31.60
C GLN A 180 10.51 -11.23 31.07
N ILE A 181 11.56 -11.12 30.25
CA ILE A 181 12.38 -12.25 29.82
C ILE A 181 13.20 -12.71 31.03
N ASN A 182 12.66 -13.64 31.81
CA ASN A 182 13.48 -14.44 32.71
C ASN A 182 14.00 -15.62 31.89
N ASN A 183 15.32 -15.69 31.68
CA ASN A 183 16.05 -16.83 31.10
C ASN A 183 16.00 -18.09 31.99
N THR A 184 14.89 -18.35 32.65
CA THR A 184 14.67 -19.59 33.40
C THR A 184 13.85 -20.51 32.51
N ASN A 185 14.55 -21.48 31.89
CA ASN A 185 14.09 -22.75 31.36
C ASN A 185 12.61 -23.10 31.62
N GLN A 186 11.68 -22.38 31.00
CA GLN A 186 10.33 -22.84 30.82
C GLN A 186 10.30 -23.43 29.43
N THR A 187 10.18 -24.75 29.39
CA THR A 187 9.81 -25.50 28.19
C THR A 187 8.49 -24.93 27.69
N GLN A 188 8.56 -23.90 26.83
CA GLN A 188 7.41 -23.43 26.08
C GLN A 188 7.02 -24.57 25.16
N ILE A 189 6.06 -25.38 25.60
CA ILE A 189 5.43 -26.38 24.74
C ILE A 189 4.53 -25.56 23.81
N LEU A 190 5.11 -25.06 22.71
CA LEU A 190 4.30 -24.57 21.59
C LEU A 190 3.44 -25.75 21.16
N VAL A 191 2.13 -25.59 21.26
CA VAL A 191 1.21 -26.60 20.74
C VAL A 191 1.44 -26.64 19.22
N PRO A 192 1.74 -27.80 18.62
CA PRO A 192 1.88 -27.89 17.17
C PRO A 192 0.56 -27.42 16.54
N SER A 193 0.59 -26.26 15.91
CA SER A 193 -0.56 -25.73 15.20
C SER A 193 -0.55 -26.18 13.75
N PHE A 194 -1.69 -25.99 13.11
CA PHE A 194 -1.87 -26.25 11.69
C PHE A 194 -0.95 -25.37 10.82
N ASP A 195 -0.66 -25.83 9.61
CA ASP A 195 0.10 -25.03 8.65
C ASP A 195 -0.57 -23.66 8.42
N SER A 196 0.24 -22.62 8.24
CA SER A 196 -0.16 -21.24 7.91
C SER A 196 -1.24 -21.18 6.83
N ARG A 197 -1.17 -22.08 5.85
CA ARG A 197 -2.13 -22.24 4.73
C ARG A 197 -3.55 -22.51 5.19
N LEU A 198 -3.75 -23.27 6.26
CA LEU A 198 -5.08 -23.55 6.81
C LEU A 198 -5.69 -22.29 7.45
N TYR A 199 -4.88 -21.49 8.14
CA TYR A 199 -5.34 -20.19 8.66
C TYR A 199 -5.77 -19.24 7.54
N MET A 200 -5.05 -19.20 6.41
CA MET A 200 -5.46 -18.41 5.24
C MET A 200 -6.85 -18.84 4.72
N LEU A 201 -7.09 -20.15 4.61
CA LEU A 201 -8.40 -20.69 4.22
C LEU A 201 -9.49 -20.38 5.24
N CYS A 202 -9.18 -20.38 6.54
CA CYS A 202 -10.14 -19.97 7.58
C CYS A 202 -10.55 -18.49 7.47
N PHE A 203 -9.63 -17.60 7.07
CA PHE A 203 -9.96 -16.19 6.86
C PHE A 203 -10.72 -15.92 5.55
N LEU A 204 -10.60 -16.80 4.56
CA LEU A 204 -11.18 -16.61 3.22
C LEU A 204 -12.69 -16.29 3.23
N PRO A 205 -13.58 -17.03 3.93
CA PRO A 205 -15.01 -16.70 3.99
C PRO A 205 -15.29 -15.32 4.58
N ALA A 206 -14.55 -14.93 5.63
CA ALA A 206 -14.71 -13.63 6.28
C ALA A 206 -14.26 -12.49 5.36
N VAL A 207 -13.17 -12.67 4.61
CA VAL A 207 -12.69 -11.68 3.63
C VAL A 207 -13.65 -11.55 2.45
N ILE A 208 -14.21 -12.65 1.94
CA ILE A 208 -15.23 -12.62 0.88
C ILE A 208 -16.45 -11.81 1.34
N LEU A 209 -16.95 -12.09 2.55
CA LEU A 209 -18.07 -11.34 3.13
C LEU A 209 -17.75 -9.84 3.28
N LEU A 210 -16.53 -9.50 3.69
CA LEU A 210 -16.10 -8.12 3.82
C LEU A 210 -16.13 -7.38 2.47
N VAL A 211 -15.64 -8.01 1.41
CA VAL A 211 -15.57 -7.44 0.06
C VAL A 211 -16.95 -7.27 -0.60
N PHE A 212 -17.95 -8.03 -0.16
CA PHE A 212 -19.33 -7.87 -0.61
C PHE A 212 -19.97 -6.57 -0.17
N THR A 213 -19.35 -5.83 0.76
CA THR A 213 -19.83 -4.50 1.13
C THR A 213 -19.45 -3.50 0.04
N PRO A 214 -20.38 -3.08 -0.84
CA PRO A 214 -20.03 -2.26 -2.01
C PRO A 214 -19.81 -0.80 -1.60
N ASN A 215 -20.47 -0.41 -0.51
CA ASN A 215 -20.52 0.96 -0.03
C ASN A 215 -19.42 1.19 1.01
N LEU A 216 -18.34 1.85 0.57
CA LEU A 216 -17.26 2.32 1.45
C LEU A 216 -17.76 3.21 2.61
N LYS A 217 -18.97 3.77 2.51
CA LYS A 217 -19.62 4.53 3.60
C LYS A 217 -19.72 3.71 4.89
N TYR A 218 -20.10 2.44 4.79
CA TYR A 218 -20.25 1.58 5.97
C TYR A 218 -18.89 1.13 6.54
N LEU A 219 -17.85 1.05 5.69
CA LEU A 219 -16.49 0.74 6.14
C LEU A 219 -15.78 1.93 6.78
N ALA A 220 -16.22 3.17 6.53
CA ALA A 220 -15.56 4.37 7.03
C ALA A 220 -15.39 4.41 8.57
N PRO A 221 -16.45 4.24 9.41
CA PRO A 221 -16.30 4.26 10.86
C PRO A 221 -15.46 3.08 11.38
N LEU A 222 -15.66 1.89 10.81
CA LEU A 222 -14.90 0.69 11.15
C LEU A 222 -13.41 0.87 10.84
N SER A 223 -13.13 1.51 9.72
CA SER A 223 -11.76 1.80 9.29
C SER A 223 -11.09 2.88 10.13
N LEU A 224 -11.85 3.84 10.67
CA LEU A 224 -11.34 4.80 11.65
C LEU A 224 -10.88 4.10 12.92
N VAL A 225 -11.71 3.19 13.47
CA VAL A 225 -11.34 2.38 14.63
C VAL A 225 -10.12 1.52 14.34
N ALA A 226 -10.11 0.82 13.20
CA ALA A 226 -8.96 0.04 12.74
C ALA A 226 -7.66 0.85 12.71
N ASN A 227 -7.68 2.07 12.18
CA ASN A 227 -6.50 2.94 12.12
C ASN A 227 -6.02 3.39 13.50
N LEU A 228 -6.93 3.74 14.40
CA LEU A 228 -6.57 4.13 15.77
C LEU A 228 -5.88 2.96 16.50
N VAL A 229 -6.46 1.77 16.36
CA VAL A 229 -5.94 0.54 16.94
C VAL A 229 -4.58 0.15 16.34
N MET A 230 -4.40 0.24 15.01
CA MET A 230 -3.10 0.04 14.36
C MET A 230 -2.06 1.05 14.82
N THR A 231 -2.44 2.32 14.99
CA THR A 231 -1.54 3.37 15.48
C THR A 231 -1.10 3.09 16.92
N ALA A 232 -2.03 2.72 17.81
CA ALA A 232 -1.71 2.33 19.18
C ALA A 232 -0.78 1.09 19.22
N SER A 233 -1.06 0.11 18.37
CA SER A 233 -0.24 -1.09 18.21
C SER A 233 1.19 -0.74 17.74
N LEU A 234 1.33 0.15 16.76
CA LEU A 234 2.62 0.63 16.28
C LEU A 234 3.41 1.37 17.38
N ILE A 235 2.74 2.20 18.20
CA ILE A 235 3.37 2.88 19.34
C ILE A 235 3.94 1.87 20.35
N LEU A 236 3.19 0.80 20.66
CA LEU A 236 3.66 -0.24 21.57
C LEU A 236 4.82 -1.05 21.00
N ILE A 237 4.84 -1.31 19.68
CA ILE A 237 5.96 -1.93 18.98
C ILE A 237 7.21 -1.04 19.09
N TYR A 238 7.06 0.27 18.87
CA TYR A 238 8.15 1.24 19.04
C TYR A 238 8.68 1.24 20.47
N PHE A 239 7.79 1.30 21.46
CA PHE A 239 8.16 1.29 22.87
C PHE A 239 8.95 0.03 23.24
N TYR A 240 8.50 -1.14 22.79
CA TYR A 240 9.23 -2.39 22.98
C TYR A 240 10.61 -2.35 22.32
N SER A 241 10.67 -1.93 21.06
CA SER A 241 11.90 -1.98 20.27
C SER A 241 12.96 -1.00 20.78
N LEU A 242 12.55 0.15 21.33
CA LEU A 242 13.46 1.13 21.94
C LEU A 242 14.01 0.69 23.29
N THR A 243 13.23 -0.08 24.06
CA THR A 243 13.61 -0.50 25.42
C THR A 243 14.47 -1.77 25.44
N ASN A 244 14.42 -2.58 24.39
CA ASN A 244 15.10 -3.88 24.31
C ASN A 244 16.26 -3.88 23.29
N ILE A 245 16.88 -2.73 23.03
CA ILE A 245 18.07 -2.66 22.17
C ILE A 245 19.26 -3.26 22.94
N PRO A 246 19.90 -4.34 22.43
CA PRO A 246 21.07 -4.92 23.08
C PRO A 246 22.28 -3.98 22.97
N HIS A 247 23.08 -3.94 24.04
CA HIS A 247 24.36 -3.22 24.09
C HIS A 247 25.51 -4.20 24.39
N PRO A 248 26.60 -4.20 23.60
CA PRO A 248 26.90 -3.35 22.45
C PRO A 248 26.17 -3.75 21.15
N ILE A 249 25.95 -2.78 20.25
CA ILE A 249 25.32 -3.02 18.94
C ILE A 249 26.39 -3.53 17.96
N ASN A 250 26.47 -4.86 17.80
CA ASN A 250 27.39 -5.52 16.88
C ASN A 250 26.66 -6.02 15.63
N LEU A 251 26.22 -5.09 14.77
CA LEU A 251 25.52 -5.39 13.52
C LEU A 251 26.31 -4.89 12.30
N PRO A 252 26.24 -5.58 11.15
CA PRO A 252 26.92 -5.15 9.93
C PRO A 252 26.41 -3.78 9.45
N LYS A 253 27.34 -2.84 9.25
CA LYS A 253 27.04 -1.50 8.72
C LYS A 253 26.53 -1.57 7.27
N VAL A 254 27.05 -2.52 6.51
CA VAL A 254 26.68 -2.80 5.12
C VAL A 254 26.39 -4.29 5.00
N GLY A 255 25.22 -4.62 4.46
CA GLY A 255 24.74 -5.97 4.22
C GLY A 255 25.36 -6.59 2.97
N ARG A 256 24.96 -7.82 2.64
CA ARG A 256 25.50 -8.51 1.46
C ARG A 256 24.84 -7.96 0.20
N ALA A 257 25.64 -7.71 -0.84
CA ALA A 257 25.14 -7.17 -2.11
C ALA A 257 24.04 -8.05 -2.74
N LYS A 258 24.09 -9.37 -2.53
CA LYS A 258 23.08 -10.32 -3.03
C LYS A 258 21.68 -10.15 -2.39
N ASP A 259 21.59 -9.61 -1.18
CA ASP A 259 20.32 -9.43 -0.46
C ASP A 259 19.73 -8.03 -0.71
N TYR A 260 20.53 -7.10 -1.25
CA TYR A 260 20.10 -5.74 -1.54
C TYR A 260 18.89 -5.66 -2.49
N PRO A 261 18.73 -6.52 -3.52
CA PRO A 261 17.53 -6.53 -4.35
C PRO A 261 16.24 -6.85 -3.57
N LEU A 262 16.32 -7.66 -2.51
CA LEU A 262 15.17 -7.90 -1.63
C LEU A 262 14.81 -6.66 -0.82
N PHE A 263 15.83 -5.98 -0.29
CA PHE A 263 15.63 -4.69 0.36
C PHE A 263 14.98 -3.68 -0.59
N PHE A 264 15.46 -3.59 -1.84
CA PHE A 264 14.88 -2.71 -2.85
C PHE A 264 13.40 -3.04 -3.09
N GLY A 265 13.06 -4.32 -3.29
CA GLY A 265 11.68 -4.76 -3.46
C GLY A 265 10.80 -4.34 -2.28
N THR A 266 11.20 -4.68 -1.06
CA THR A 266 10.43 -4.32 0.15
C THR A 266 10.32 -2.81 0.37
N ALA A 267 11.38 -2.05 0.08
CA ALA A 267 11.35 -0.59 0.23
C ALA A 267 10.44 0.09 -0.81
N ILE A 268 10.50 -0.33 -2.07
CA ILE A 268 9.62 0.19 -3.12
C ILE A 268 8.16 -0.21 -2.85
N PHE A 269 7.91 -1.43 -2.37
CA PHE A 269 6.60 -1.83 -1.88
C PHE A 269 6.09 -0.89 -0.77
N ALA A 270 6.95 -0.59 0.21
CA ALA A 270 6.57 0.29 1.33
C ALA A 270 6.26 1.71 0.85
N PHE A 271 7.09 2.29 -0.01
CA PHE A 271 6.88 3.63 -0.57
C PHE A 271 5.78 3.71 -1.64
N GLU A 272 5.13 2.58 -1.95
CA GLU A 272 4.11 2.56 -2.99
C GLU A 272 2.77 3.10 -2.50
N GLY A 273 2.59 4.40 -2.69
CA GLY A 273 1.33 5.11 -2.48
C GLY A 273 0.73 5.70 -3.75
N ILE A 274 1.34 5.49 -4.92
CA ILE A 274 1.03 6.28 -6.12
C ILE A 274 -0.41 6.11 -6.61
N GLY A 275 -1.00 4.92 -6.41
CA GLY A 275 -2.37 4.62 -6.79
C GLY A 275 -3.43 5.46 -6.06
N VAL A 276 -3.13 5.98 -4.87
CA VAL A 276 -4.06 6.83 -4.10
C VAL A 276 -3.80 8.32 -4.29
N VAL A 277 -2.66 8.72 -4.87
CA VAL A 277 -2.25 10.12 -5.02
C VAL A 277 -3.27 10.92 -5.84
N LEU A 278 -3.57 10.50 -7.07
CA LEU A 278 -4.50 11.23 -7.94
C LEU A 278 -5.94 11.20 -7.41
N PRO A 279 -6.52 10.06 -6.96
CA PRO A 279 -7.85 10.05 -6.37
C PRO A 279 -7.98 10.95 -5.13
N LEU A 280 -6.93 11.06 -4.30
CA LEU A 280 -6.93 11.94 -3.13
C LEU A 280 -6.86 13.42 -3.53
N GLU A 281 -5.99 13.77 -4.47
CA GLU A 281 -5.91 15.13 -5.01
C GLU A 281 -7.25 15.56 -5.63
N ASN A 282 -7.87 14.69 -6.43
CA ASN A 282 -9.15 14.96 -7.10
C ASN A 282 -10.30 15.20 -6.12
N LYS A 283 -10.18 14.74 -4.87
CA LYS A 283 -11.16 14.94 -3.80
C LYS A 283 -10.84 16.14 -2.90
N MET A 284 -9.69 16.79 -3.07
CA MET A 284 -9.35 17.99 -2.32
C MET A 284 -10.12 19.21 -2.84
N GLN A 285 -10.56 20.07 -1.92
CA GLN A 285 -11.17 21.35 -2.28
C GLN A 285 -10.20 22.32 -2.95
N ARG A 286 -8.91 22.26 -2.58
CA ARG A 286 -7.83 23.08 -3.12
C ARG A 286 -6.69 22.18 -3.62
N PRO A 287 -6.82 21.54 -4.80
CA PRO A 287 -5.82 20.62 -5.33
C PRO A 287 -4.45 21.28 -5.52
N GLN A 288 -4.38 22.61 -5.69
CA GLN A 288 -3.11 23.34 -5.79
C GLN A 288 -2.23 23.20 -4.54
N LYS A 289 -2.82 22.93 -3.36
CA LYS A 289 -2.10 22.70 -2.11
C LYS A 289 -1.74 21.23 -1.90
N PHE A 290 -2.16 20.31 -2.77
CA PHE A 290 -1.89 18.88 -2.64
C PHE A 290 -0.39 18.58 -2.61
N THR A 291 0.43 19.32 -3.37
CA THR A 291 1.89 19.16 -3.32
C THR A 291 2.47 19.36 -1.90
N LEU A 292 1.91 20.28 -1.12
CA LEU A 292 2.33 20.47 0.28
C LEU A 292 1.90 19.27 1.15
N VAL A 293 0.66 18.79 0.99
CA VAL A 293 0.17 17.59 1.67
C VAL A 293 1.05 16.39 1.36
N LEU A 294 1.42 16.22 0.10
CA LEU A 294 2.29 15.15 -0.38
C LEU A 294 3.67 15.21 0.28
N TYR A 295 4.32 16.38 0.31
CA TYR A 295 5.63 16.52 0.94
C TYR A 295 5.61 16.29 2.45
N VAL A 296 4.62 16.86 3.15
CA VAL A 296 4.48 16.67 4.60
C VAL A 296 4.17 15.21 4.92
N GLY A 297 3.20 14.62 4.22
CA GLY A 297 2.79 13.24 4.43
C GLY A 297 3.89 12.24 4.14
N MET A 298 4.52 12.33 2.98
CA MET A 298 5.62 11.42 2.64
C MET A 298 6.89 11.68 3.45
N GLY A 299 7.11 12.90 3.95
CA GLY A 299 8.17 13.19 4.91
C GLY A 299 7.96 12.43 6.22
N ILE A 300 6.73 12.42 6.75
CA ILE A 300 6.36 11.64 7.94
C ILE A 300 6.52 10.14 7.66
N VAL A 301 6.04 9.65 6.51
CA VAL A 301 6.18 8.24 6.11
C VAL A 301 7.66 7.83 6.05
N THR A 302 8.49 8.63 5.37
CA THR A 302 9.93 8.37 5.22
C THR A 302 10.62 8.34 6.58
N PHE A 303 10.29 9.28 7.46
CA PHE A 303 10.81 9.28 8.83
C PHE A 303 10.44 8.00 9.57
N LEU A 304 9.14 7.64 9.58
CA LEU A 304 8.64 6.43 10.24
C LEU A 304 9.30 5.15 9.70
N TYR A 305 9.56 5.11 8.39
CA TYR A 305 10.17 3.97 7.70
C TYR A 305 11.63 3.80 8.11
N ILE A 306 12.39 4.89 8.09
CA ILE A 306 13.80 4.90 8.51
C ILE A 306 13.90 4.56 9.99
N SER A 307 13.11 5.21 10.85
CA SER A 307 13.18 4.97 12.29
C SER A 307 12.77 3.56 12.65
N LEU A 308 11.63 3.04 12.17
CA LEU A 308 11.18 1.69 12.49
C LEU A 308 12.13 0.64 11.91
N GLY A 309 12.55 0.81 10.65
CA GLY A 309 13.48 -0.12 10.01
C GLY A 309 14.80 -0.23 10.76
N THR A 310 15.38 0.91 11.16
CA THR A 310 16.65 0.95 11.91
C THR A 310 16.49 0.40 13.32
N ILE A 311 15.52 0.91 14.09
CA ILE A 311 15.31 0.51 15.49
C ILE A 311 14.92 -0.97 15.57
N GLY A 312 14.06 -1.44 14.67
CA GLY A 312 13.68 -2.85 14.60
C GLY A 312 14.87 -3.76 14.30
N TYR A 313 15.74 -3.39 13.36
CA TYR A 313 16.95 -4.17 13.09
C TYR A 313 17.93 -4.15 14.27
N MET A 314 18.08 -3.00 14.94
CA MET A 314 18.91 -2.89 16.14
C MET A 314 18.40 -3.75 17.29
N CYS A 315 17.09 -3.83 17.49
CA CYS A 315 16.47 -4.59 18.57
C CYS A 315 16.55 -6.11 18.34
N PHE A 316 16.27 -6.58 17.13
CA PHE A 316 16.11 -8.02 16.85
C PHE A 316 17.29 -8.66 16.11
N GLY A 317 18.18 -7.86 15.52
CA GLY A 317 19.39 -8.31 14.83
C GLY A 317 19.11 -9.39 13.77
N GLU A 318 19.86 -10.49 13.86
CA GLU A 318 19.75 -11.60 12.91
C GLU A 318 18.43 -12.38 13.02
N HIS A 319 17.72 -12.29 14.14
CA HIS A 319 16.50 -13.06 14.38
C HIS A 319 15.22 -12.39 13.87
N ILE A 320 15.32 -11.20 13.25
CA ILE A 320 14.16 -10.51 12.68
C ILE A 320 13.45 -11.38 11.63
N GLY A 321 12.15 -11.56 11.80
CA GLY A 321 11.27 -12.31 10.89
C GLY A 321 10.75 -11.43 9.76
N GLY A 322 9.84 -11.99 8.94
CA GLY A 322 9.25 -11.29 7.79
C GLY A 322 8.53 -9.99 8.15
N SER A 323 7.99 -9.90 9.36
CA SER A 323 7.47 -8.66 9.95
C SER A 323 7.89 -8.54 11.40
N ILE A 324 8.09 -7.30 11.87
CA ILE A 324 8.49 -7.02 13.26
C ILE A 324 7.49 -7.56 14.30
N THR A 325 6.22 -7.70 13.92
CA THR A 325 5.18 -8.26 14.80
C THR A 325 5.45 -9.72 15.17
N LEU A 326 6.09 -10.48 14.29
CA LEU A 326 6.41 -11.89 14.50
C LEU A 326 7.53 -12.09 15.54
N ASN A 327 8.25 -11.03 15.88
CA ASN A 327 9.34 -11.04 16.86
C ASN A 327 8.92 -10.54 18.25
N LEU A 328 7.68 -10.08 18.41
CA LEU A 328 7.19 -9.61 19.70
C LEU A 328 7.05 -10.77 20.70
N PRO A 329 7.31 -10.52 22.00
CA PRO A 329 7.29 -11.56 23.02
C PRO A 329 5.87 -12.05 23.30
N ASN A 330 5.76 -13.25 23.88
CA ASN A 330 4.50 -13.97 24.04
C ASN A 330 3.65 -13.53 25.25
N CYS A 331 3.70 -12.26 25.67
CA CYS A 331 2.85 -11.79 26.76
C CYS A 331 1.52 -11.19 26.25
N TRP A 332 0.49 -11.19 27.09
CA TRP A 332 -0.87 -10.77 26.73
C TRP A 332 -0.93 -9.40 26.03
N THR A 333 -0.13 -8.43 26.46
CA THR A 333 -0.06 -7.10 25.83
C THR A 333 0.34 -7.17 24.36
N TYR A 334 1.41 -7.90 24.03
CA TYR A 334 1.87 -7.98 22.65
C TYR A 334 1.10 -8.98 21.81
N GLN A 335 0.47 -9.99 22.41
CA GLN A 335 -0.52 -10.82 21.72
C GLN A 335 -1.75 -9.99 21.32
N ALA A 336 -2.21 -9.11 22.21
CA ALA A 336 -3.26 -8.14 21.87
C ALA A 336 -2.80 -7.21 20.75
N VAL A 337 -1.56 -6.69 20.77
CA VAL A 337 -0.99 -5.89 19.67
C VAL A 337 -1.04 -6.65 18.33
N LYS A 338 -0.63 -7.93 18.30
CA LYS A 338 -0.71 -8.76 17.07
C LYS A 338 -2.15 -8.84 16.56
N LEU A 339 -3.11 -9.19 17.41
CA LEU A 339 -4.53 -9.34 17.03
C LEU A 339 -5.17 -8.00 16.61
N LEU A 340 -4.89 -6.93 17.33
CA LEU A 340 -5.38 -5.58 17.05
C LEU A 340 -4.83 -5.04 15.72
N TYR A 341 -3.56 -5.29 15.41
CA TYR A 341 -2.98 -4.95 14.12
C TYR A 341 -3.57 -5.83 12.99
N CYS A 342 -3.77 -7.13 13.23
CA CYS A 342 -4.46 -8.03 12.31
C CYS A 342 -5.87 -7.54 11.98
N PHE A 343 -6.65 -7.13 12.98
CA PHE A 343 -7.96 -6.55 12.77
C PHE A 343 -7.89 -5.32 11.84
N GLY A 344 -6.91 -4.43 12.05
CA GLY A 344 -6.73 -3.28 11.19
C GLY A 344 -6.35 -3.63 9.74
N ILE A 345 -5.48 -4.62 9.54
CA ILE A 345 -5.13 -5.13 8.21
C ILE A 345 -6.32 -5.81 7.54
N PHE A 346 -7.12 -6.57 8.28
CA PHE A 346 -8.34 -7.20 7.77
C PHE A 346 -9.32 -6.16 7.19
N ILE A 347 -9.54 -5.04 7.89
CA ILE A 347 -10.38 -3.95 7.36
C ILE A 347 -9.71 -3.23 6.18
N THR A 348 -8.38 -3.07 6.22
CA THR A 348 -7.60 -2.44 5.14
C THR A 348 -7.64 -3.27 3.85
N PHE A 349 -7.82 -4.59 3.94
CA PHE A 349 -7.99 -5.47 2.78
C PHE A 349 -9.08 -4.97 1.84
N ALA A 350 -10.27 -4.66 2.37
CA ALA A 350 -11.39 -4.21 1.55
C ALA A 350 -11.13 -2.87 0.86
N LEU A 351 -10.36 -1.99 1.51
CA LEU A 351 -9.97 -0.71 0.92
C LEU A 351 -8.97 -0.89 -0.23
N GLN A 352 -8.01 -1.81 -0.08
CA GLN A 352 -7.05 -2.07 -1.15
C GLN A 352 -7.69 -2.81 -2.33
N PHE A 353 -8.58 -3.75 -2.03
CA PHE A 353 -9.36 -4.52 -3.01
C PHE A 353 -10.34 -3.64 -3.80
N TYR A 354 -10.81 -2.53 -3.23
CA TYR A 354 -11.70 -1.60 -3.92
C TYR A 354 -11.13 -1.09 -5.25
N VAL A 355 -9.82 -0.80 -5.29
CA VAL A 355 -9.17 -0.26 -6.50
C VAL A 355 -9.22 -1.24 -7.69
N PRO A 356 -8.75 -2.50 -7.60
CA PRO A 356 -8.85 -3.44 -8.71
C PRO A 356 -10.31 -3.80 -9.04
N ALA A 357 -11.21 -3.80 -8.05
CA ALA A 357 -12.64 -4.02 -8.27
C ALA A 357 -13.26 -2.92 -9.16
N GLU A 358 -12.98 -1.65 -8.88
CA GLU A 358 -13.44 -0.51 -9.69
C GLU A 358 -12.86 -0.51 -11.12
N ILE A 359 -11.65 -1.04 -11.31
CA ILE A 359 -11.04 -1.12 -12.64
C ILE A 359 -11.60 -2.31 -13.44
N LEU A 360 -11.77 -3.48 -12.82
CA LEU A 360 -12.07 -4.73 -13.52
C LEU A 360 -13.57 -5.02 -13.68
N ILE A 361 -14.39 -4.68 -12.67
CA ILE A 361 -15.79 -5.11 -12.61
C ILE A 361 -16.72 -4.33 -13.56
N PRO A 362 -16.70 -2.97 -13.60
CA PRO A 362 -17.64 -2.22 -14.43
C PRO A 362 -17.62 -2.58 -15.93
N PRO A 363 -16.47 -2.78 -16.60
CA PRO A 363 -16.44 -3.19 -18.01
C PRO A 363 -17.08 -4.56 -18.29
N VAL A 364 -17.09 -5.46 -17.30
CA VAL A 364 -17.69 -6.80 -17.43
C VAL A 364 -19.19 -6.72 -17.17
N VAL A 365 -19.59 -6.04 -16.09
CA VAL A 365 -21.00 -5.84 -15.73
C VAL A 365 -21.76 -5.11 -16.83
N ALA A 366 -21.15 -4.11 -17.48
CA ALA A 366 -21.77 -3.36 -18.57
C ALA A 366 -22.10 -4.20 -19.83
N ARG A 367 -21.59 -5.44 -19.92
CA ARG A 367 -21.88 -6.38 -21.03
C ARG A 367 -23.00 -7.37 -20.71
N VAL A 368 -23.48 -7.38 -19.47
CA VAL A 368 -24.45 -8.33 -18.96
C VAL A 368 -25.80 -7.64 -18.79
N SER A 369 -26.90 -8.39 -18.82
CA SER A 369 -28.23 -7.83 -18.57
C SER A 369 -28.41 -7.42 -17.11
N GLU A 370 -29.25 -6.41 -16.87
CA GLU A 370 -29.51 -5.84 -15.53
C GLU A 370 -29.90 -6.88 -14.47
N ARG A 371 -30.54 -8.00 -14.88
CA ARG A 371 -30.92 -9.08 -13.97
C ARG A 371 -29.73 -9.80 -13.33
N TRP A 372 -28.60 -9.87 -14.03
CA TRP A 372 -27.41 -10.60 -13.61
C TRP A 372 -26.29 -9.68 -13.11
N GLU A 373 -26.47 -8.35 -13.18
CA GLU A 373 -25.48 -7.35 -12.78
C GLU A 373 -24.93 -7.60 -11.37
N ILE A 374 -25.82 -7.71 -10.37
CA ILE A 374 -25.42 -7.94 -8.97
C ILE A 374 -24.73 -9.30 -8.81
N ALA A 375 -25.26 -10.36 -9.44
CA ALA A 375 -24.69 -11.70 -9.35
C ALA A 375 -23.28 -11.76 -9.95
N VAL A 376 -23.06 -11.10 -11.09
CA VAL A 376 -21.75 -11.03 -11.76
C VAL A 376 -20.77 -10.18 -10.98
N ASP A 377 -21.18 -9.03 -10.43
CA ASP A 377 -20.32 -8.21 -9.54
C ASP A 377 -19.83 -9.06 -8.35
N LEU A 378 -20.74 -9.69 -7.61
CA LEU A 378 -20.39 -10.52 -6.44
C LEU A 378 -19.55 -11.73 -6.81
N LEU A 379 -19.83 -12.38 -7.94
CA LEU A 379 -19.04 -13.51 -8.44
C LEU A 379 -17.62 -13.08 -8.77
N LEU A 380 -17.43 -11.97 -9.51
CA LEU A 380 -16.11 -11.47 -9.87
C LEU A 380 -15.31 -11.08 -8.62
N ARG A 381 -15.95 -10.42 -7.65
CA ARG A 381 -15.32 -10.12 -6.35
C ARG A 381 -14.82 -11.39 -5.67
N THR A 382 -15.68 -12.41 -5.59
CA THR A 382 -15.35 -13.70 -4.98
C THR A 382 -14.18 -14.37 -5.69
N VAL A 383 -14.20 -14.43 -7.02
CA VAL A 383 -13.13 -15.03 -7.84
C VAL A 383 -11.80 -14.33 -7.61
N LEU A 384 -11.78 -13.00 -7.57
CA LEU A 384 -10.56 -12.23 -7.31
C LEU A 384 -10.00 -12.46 -5.90
N VAL A 385 -10.87 -12.53 -4.89
CA VAL A 385 -10.44 -12.84 -3.51
C VAL A 385 -9.88 -14.26 -3.42
N ILE A 386 -10.55 -15.26 -4.03
CA ILE A 386 -10.05 -16.64 -4.11
C ILE A 386 -8.69 -16.68 -4.81
N PHE A 387 -8.55 -15.96 -5.92
CA PHE A 387 -7.28 -15.86 -6.65
C PHE A 387 -6.16 -15.31 -5.76
N THR A 388 -6.39 -14.22 -5.02
CA THR A 388 -5.38 -13.68 -4.10
C THR A 388 -5.03 -14.63 -2.95
N CYS A 389 -6.00 -15.36 -2.41
CA CYS A 389 -5.75 -16.38 -1.39
C CYS A 389 -4.95 -17.57 -1.96
N ALA A 390 -5.24 -18.00 -3.19
CA ALA A 390 -4.47 -19.05 -3.86
C ALA A 390 -3.00 -18.67 -4.06
N LEU A 391 -2.73 -17.41 -4.45
CA LEU A 391 -1.35 -16.89 -4.54
C LEU A 391 -0.66 -16.86 -3.17
N ALA A 392 -1.36 -16.48 -2.11
CA ALA A 392 -0.83 -16.47 -0.74
C ALA A 392 -0.45 -17.88 -0.26
N ILE A 393 -1.27 -18.89 -0.60
CA ILE A 393 -1.00 -20.30 -0.28
C ILE A 393 0.22 -20.83 -1.05
N LEU A 394 0.40 -20.38 -2.30
CA LEU A 394 1.53 -20.81 -3.14
C LEU A 394 2.88 -20.31 -2.59
N ILE A 395 2.91 -19.09 -2.05
CA ILE A 395 4.13 -18.47 -1.49
C ILE A 395 3.81 -17.97 -0.07
N PRO A 396 3.79 -18.86 0.95
CA PRO A 396 3.45 -18.50 2.33
C PRO A 396 4.66 -17.88 3.06
N GLU A 397 5.37 -16.96 2.40
CA GLU A 397 6.59 -16.31 2.89
C GLU A 397 6.41 -14.79 2.77
N LEU A 398 6.06 -14.15 3.88
CA LEU A 398 5.64 -12.75 3.89
C LEU A 398 6.69 -11.80 3.30
N ASP A 399 7.96 -11.99 3.65
CA ASP A 399 9.08 -11.16 3.18
C ASP A 399 9.29 -11.28 1.66
N LEU A 400 9.21 -12.51 1.14
CA LEU A 400 9.41 -12.79 -0.29
C LEU A 400 8.25 -12.27 -1.14
N VAL A 401 7.00 -12.40 -0.68
CA VAL A 401 5.84 -11.85 -1.40
C VAL A 401 5.90 -10.32 -1.42
N ILE A 402 6.22 -9.68 -0.30
CA ILE A 402 6.40 -8.22 -0.24
C ILE A 402 7.48 -7.76 -1.23
N SER A 403 8.64 -8.41 -1.21
CA SER A 403 9.74 -8.08 -2.12
C SER A 403 9.38 -8.31 -3.59
N LEU A 404 8.70 -9.42 -3.91
CA LEU A 404 8.30 -9.76 -5.27
C LEU A 404 7.29 -8.75 -5.83
N VAL A 405 6.25 -8.40 -5.07
CA VAL A 405 5.26 -7.40 -5.49
C VAL A 405 5.93 -6.04 -5.68
N GLY A 406 6.81 -5.64 -4.77
CA GLY A 406 7.52 -4.37 -4.84
C GLY A 406 8.47 -4.27 -6.04
N SER A 407 9.26 -5.31 -6.27
CA SER A 407 10.20 -5.38 -7.40
C SER A 407 9.48 -5.48 -8.75
N VAL A 408 8.42 -6.29 -8.87
CA VAL A 408 7.68 -6.48 -10.11
C VAL A 408 6.78 -5.30 -10.43
N SER A 409 5.76 -5.06 -9.63
CA SER A 409 4.67 -4.18 -10.06
C SER A 409 4.84 -2.75 -9.54
N SER A 410 5.23 -2.57 -8.28
CA SER A 410 5.44 -1.25 -7.69
C SER A 410 6.62 -0.50 -8.33
N SER A 411 7.68 -1.20 -8.76
CA SER A 411 8.81 -0.55 -9.44
C SER A 411 8.39 0.10 -10.76
N PHE A 412 7.46 -0.52 -11.50
CA PHE A 412 6.92 0.09 -12.72
C PHE A 412 6.07 1.32 -12.41
N LEU A 413 5.15 1.21 -11.45
CA LEU A 413 4.25 2.28 -11.08
C LEU A 413 4.94 3.48 -10.42
N ALA A 414 5.92 3.23 -9.55
CA ALA A 414 6.59 4.24 -8.75
C ALA A 414 7.81 4.87 -9.46
N LEU A 415 8.57 4.09 -10.26
CA LEU A 415 9.86 4.55 -10.80
C LEU A 415 9.93 4.60 -12.34
N ILE A 416 9.18 3.77 -13.06
CA ILE A 416 9.30 3.68 -14.52
C ILE A 416 8.24 4.55 -15.21
N PHE A 417 6.97 4.36 -14.88
CA PHE A 417 5.87 5.07 -15.55
C PHE A 417 5.83 6.58 -15.31
N PRO A 418 6.11 7.14 -14.10
CA PRO A 418 6.04 8.59 -13.90
C PRO A 418 7.09 9.36 -14.72
N PRO A 419 8.37 8.94 -14.80
CA PRO A 419 9.34 9.59 -15.69
C PRO A 419 8.99 9.44 -17.18
N ILE A 420 8.51 8.27 -17.61
CA ILE A 420 8.04 8.08 -19.00
C ILE A 420 6.87 9.01 -19.29
N LEU A 421 5.90 9.09 -18.38
CA LEU A 421 4.75 10.00 -18.49
C LEU A 421 5.21 11.44 -18.68
N GLN A 422 6.20 11.89 -17.91
CA GLN A 422 6.73 13.25 -18.08
C GLN A 422 7.37 13.45 -19.46
N ILE A 423 8.14 12.48 -19.96
CA ILE A 423 8.78 12.55 -21.27
C ILE A 423 7.73 12.67 -22.39
N VAL A 424 6.69 11.81 -22.37
CA VAL A 424 5.64 11.84 -23.40
C VAL A 424 4.74 13.08 -23.29
N THR A 425 4.43 13.52 -22.06
CA THR A 425 3.56 14.68 -21.84
C THR A 425 4.17 15.96 -22.40
N PHE A 426 5.45 16.22 -22.09
CA PHE A 426 6.14 17.45 -22.48
C PHE A 426 6.97 17.32 -23.77
N HIS A 427 6.79 16.24 -24.53
CA HIS A 427 7.54 15.99 -25.76
C HIS A 427 7.44 17.15 -26.77
N THR A 428 6.25 17.74 -26.92
CA THR A 428 5.99 18.84 -27.88
C THR A 428 6.47 20.20 -27.39
N GLU A 429 6.70 20.37 -26.09
CA GLU A 429 7.10 21.65 -25.48
C GLU A 429 8.62 21.80 -25.35
N GLY A 430 9.37 20.74 -25.65
CA GLY A 430 10.84 20.73 -25.54
C GLY A 430 11.30 20.52 -24.09
N LEU A 431 11.72 19.30 -23.77
CA LEU A 431 12.32 18.98 -22.47
C LEU A 431 13.82 19.29 -22.48
N SER A 432 14.30 19.91 -21.40
CA SER A 432 15.74 20.07 -21.19
C SER A 432 16.43 18.69 -21.17
N PRO A 433 17.60 18.53 -21.83
CA PRO A 433 18.36 17.28 -21.83
C PRO A 433 18.63 16.74 -20.42
N LEU A 434 18.83 17.63 -19.44
CA LEU A 434 19.06 17.27 -18.05
C LEU A 434 17.83 16.57 -17.41
N VAL A 435 16.62 17.04 -17.72
CA VAL A 435 15.38 16.45 -17.20
C VAL A 435 15.17 15.06 -17.80
N THR A 436 15.44 14.92 -19.11
CA THR A 436 15.38 13.63 -19.81
C THR A 436 16.42 12.64 -19.26
N ALA A 437 17.66 13.07 -19.04
CA ALA A 437 18.70 12.24 -18.45
C ALA A 437 18.33 11.78 -17.04
N LYS A 438 17.87 12.69 -16.17
CA LYS A 438 17.40 12.36 -14.83
C LYS A 438 16.24 11.35 -14.87
N ASN A 439 15.26 11.53 -15.76
CA ASN A 439 14.15 10.60 -15.92
C ASN A 439 14.61 9.22 -16.40
N ALA A 440 15.55 9.16 -17.35
CA ALA A 440 16.13 7.92 -17.83
C ALA A 440 16.89 7.18 -16.72
N VAL A 441 17.65 7.89 -15.88
CA VAL A 441 18.35 7.30 -14.72
C VAL A 441 17.36 6.71 -13.72
N ILE A 442 16.30 7.43 -13.35
CA ILE A 442 15.29 6.92 -12.41
C ILE A 442 14.60 5.67 -12.97
N SER A 443 14.21 5.68 -14.25
CA SER A 443 13.60 4.51 -14.89
C SER A 443 14.57 3.34 -15.01
N LEU A 444 15.86 3.59 -15.25
CA LEU A 444 16.89 2.55 -15.29
C LEU A 444 17.09 1.90 -13.92
N ILE A 445 17.12 2.69 -12.84
CA ILE A 445 17.17 2.17 -11.45
C ILE A 445 15.95 1.28 -11.19
N GLY A 446 14.75 1.72 -11.59
CA GLY A 446 13.53 0.92 -11.50
C GLY A 446 13.63 -0.40 -12.28
N LEU A 447 14.18 -0.37 -13.50
CA LEU A 447 14.35 -1.56 -14.34
C LEU A 447 15.38 -2.54 -13.76
N ILE A 448 16.52 -2.05 -13.26
CA ILE A 448 17.55 -2.88 -12.61
C ILE A 448 16.96 -3.52 -11.35
N GLY A 449 16.27 -2.72 -10.53
CA GLY A 449 15.63 -3.21 -9.32
C GLY A 449 14.51 -4.22 -9.59
N PHE A 450 13.75 -4.04 -10.68
CA PHE A 450 12.81 -5.04 -11.17
C PHE A 450 13.50 -6.36 -11.51
N LEU A 451 14.51 -6.33 -12.39
CA LEU A 451 15.18 -7.55 -12.86
C LEU A 451 15.88 -8.27 -11.72
N ALA A 452 16.70 -7.55 -10.94
CA ALA A 452 17.45 -8.13 -9.83
C ALA A 452 16.53 -8.57 -8.69
N GLY A 453 15.53 -7.76 -8.32
CA GLY A 453 14.60 -8.07 -7.23
C GLY A 453 13.73 -9.27 -7.55
N THR A 454 13.22 -9.35 -8.78
CA THR A 454 12.42 -10.50 -9.24
C THR A 454 13.27 -11.77 -9.27
N TYR A 455 14.49 -11.70 -9.81
CA TYR A 455 15.40 -12.84 -9.87
C TYR A 455 15.70 -13.40 -8.48
N ILE A 456 16.17 -12.55 -7.55
CA ILE A 456 16.53 -12.99 -6.19
C ILE A 456 15.30 -13.47 -5.41
N ALA A 457 14.15 -12.82 -5.56
CA ALA A 457 12.92 -13.27 -4.90
C ALA A 457 12.50 -14.66 -5.38
N ILE A 458 12.51 -14.91 -6.69
CA ILE A 458 12.16 -16.22 -7.26
C ILE A 458 13.17 -17.29 -6.84
N GLU A 459 14.47 -16.98 -6.90
CA GLU A 459 15.52 -17.90 -6.45
C GLU A 459 15.31 -18.33 -5.00
N GLN A 460 15.02 -17.38 -4.11
CA GLN A 460 14.75 -17.68 -2.69
C GLN A 460 13.43 -18.44 -2.47
N ILE A 461 12.39 -18.15 -3.25
CA ILE A 461 11.13 -18.91 -3.19
C ILE A 461 11.38 -20.38 -3.55
N ILE A 462 12.11 -20.63 -4.65
CA ILE A 462 12.44 -21.98 -5.09
C ILE A 462 13.29 -22.70 -4.04
N ALA A 463 14.33 -22.04 -3.53
CA ALA A 463 15.22 -22.61 -2.52
C ALA A 463 14.51 -22.93 -1.19
N ARG A 464 13.62 -22.04 -0.69
CA ARG A 464 12.85 -22.32 0.54
C ARG A 464 11.83 -23.44 0.33
N ASN A 465 11.19 -23.50 -0.84
CA ASN A 465 10.23 -24.56 -1.15
C ASN A 465 10.89 -25.94 -1.30
N SER A 466 12.09 -26.02 -1.89
CA SER A 466 12.83 -27.29 -1.98
C SER A 466 13.22 -27.82 -0.61
N LEU A 467 13.70 -26.94 0.29
CA LEU A 467 14.06 -27.32 1.67
C LEU A 467 12.86 -27.84 2.46
N LYS A 468 11.70 -27.18 2.37
CA LYS A 468 10.46 -27.66 3.03
C LYS A 468 10.03 -29.02 2.53
N HIS A 469 10.21 -29.31 1.23
CA HIS A 469 9.91 -30.62 0.69
C HIS A 469 10.85 -31.72 1.22
N GLU A 470 12.15 -31.42 1.35
CA GLU A 470 13.13 -32.34 1.94
C GLU A 470 12.85 -32.63 3.43
N GLU A 471 12.56 -31.60 4.24
CA GLU A 471 12.19 -31.79 5.66
C GLU A 471 10.92 -32.62 5.83
N THR A 472 9.90 -32.33 5.00
CA THR A 472 8.64 -33.07 5.01
C THR A 472 8.88 -34.54 4.63
N PHE A 473 9.63 -34.79 3.56
CA PHE A 473 9.98 -36.15 3.12
C PHE A 473 10.79 -36.91 4.17
N SER A 474 11.75 -36.25 4.81
CA SER A 474 12.55 -36.84 5.88
C SER A 474 11.72 -37.16 7.12
N SER A 475 10.72 -36.34 7.46
CA SER A 475 9.79 -36.64 8.57
C SER A 475 8.91 -37.86 8.29
N TYR A 476 8.49 -38.07 7.05
CA TYR A 476 7.73 -39.25 6.62
C TYR A 476 8.58 -40.53 6.56
N MET A 477 9.91 -40.43 6.39
CA MET A 477 10.81 -41.60 6.42
C MET A 477 11.27 -41.98 7.84
N VAL A 478 11.15 -41.06 8.80
CA VAL A 478 11.50 -41.29 10.22
C VAL A 478 10.32 -41.82 11.03
N GLN A 479 9.08 -41.65 10.54
CA GLN A 479 7.87 -42.31 11.04
C GLN A 479 7.67 -43.67 10.38
#